data_AF-A0A3B8UAY9-F1
#
_entry.id   AF-A0A3B8UAY9-F1
#
_cell.length_a   1.000
_cell.length_b   1.000
_cell.length_c   1.000
_cell.angle_alpha   90.00
_cell.angle_beta   90.00
_cell.angle_gamma   90.00
#
_symmetry.space_group_name_H-M   'P 1'
#
loop_
_entity.id
_entity.type
_entity.pdbx_description
1 polymer ?
#
loop_
_entity_poly.entity_id
_entity_poly.type
_entity_poly.pdbx_seq_one_letter_code
_entity_poly.pdbx_strand_id
1 'polypeptide(L)'
;MTLFGAGFSNCARALDILERGLDQADPQLQLLSHKRIARHEDDRADELLQKAMGSDFLSTRMEAAFHLALKKHPHAVGQIEGLMIRLPPVF
;
A
#
# COMPACT_ATOMS: atom_id res chain seq x y z
N MET A 1 -10.14 -16.10 -7.80
CA MET A 1 -9.87 -15.10 -8.87
C MET A 1 -8.51 -14.49 -8.59
N THR A 2 -7.63 -14.46 -9.58
CA THR A 2 -6.17 -14.30 -9.39
C THR A 2 -5.74 -12.84 -9.20
N LEU A 3 -4.87 -12.60 -8.21
CA LEU A 3 -4.28 -11.29 -7.89
C LEU A 3 -3.57 -10.66 -9.11
N PHE A 4 -2.93 -11.51 -9.91
CA PHE A 4 -2.26 -11.11 -11.16
C PHE A 4 -3.23 -10.57 -12.21
N GLY A 5 -4.41 -11.19 -12.39
CA GLY A 5 -5.41 -10.72 -13.35
C GLY A 5 -6.01 -9.37 -12.97
N ALA A 6 -6.25 -9.15 -11.68
CA ALA A 6 -6.68 -7.86 -11.16
C ALA A 6 -5.64 -6.75 -11.44
N GLY A 7 -4.35 -7.07 -11.26
CA GLY A 7 -3.25 -6.13 -11.50
C GLY A 7 -3.08 -5.65 -12.95
N PHE A 8 -3.72 -6.30 -13.94
CA PHE A 8 -3.73 -5.86 -15.35
C PHE A 8 -5.01 -5.13 -15.76
N SER A 9 -6.11 -5.30 -15.01
CA SER A 9 -7.43 -4.85 -15.45
C SER A 9 -7.67 -3.35 -15.29
N ASN A 10 -6.86 -2.63 -14.50
CA ASN A 10 -7.01 -1.22 -14.10
C ASN A 10 -8.46 -0.74 -13.83
N CYS A 11 -9.35 -1.66 -13.43
CA CYS A 11 -10.78 -1.46 -13.25
C CYS A 11 -11.06 -1.31 -11.76
N ALA A 12 -12.10 -0.56 -11.38
CA ALA A 12 -12.50 -0.39 -9.98
C ALA A 12 -12.74 -1.73 -9.25
N ARG A 13 -13.23 -2.76 -9.94
CA ARG A 13 -13.39 -4.13 -9.39
C ARG A 13 -12.07 -4.83 -9.06
N ALA A 14 -10.96 -4.37 -9.63
CA ALA A 14 -9.63 -4.86 -9.30
C ALA A 14 -9.23 -4.40 -7.89
N LEU A 15 -9.65 -3.21 -7.45
CA LEU A 15 -9.35 -2.70 -6.10
C LEU A 15 -9.91 -3.62 -5.01
N ASP A 16 -11.13 -4.15 -5.17
CA ASP A 16 -11.72 -5.10 -4.22
C ASP A 16 -10.89 -6.40 -4.07
N ILE A 17 -10.25 -6.83 -5.16
CA ILE A 17 -9.40 -8.03 -5.17
C ILE A 17 -8.02 -7.71 -4.58
N LEU A 18 -7.47 -6.56 -4.94
CA LEU A 18 -6.16 -6.11 -4.47
C LEU A 18 -6.18 -5.79 -2.97
N GLU A 19 -7.28 -5.21 -2.46
CA GLU A 19 -7.53 -4.95 -1.04
C GLU A 19 -7.42 -6.23 -0.20
N ARG A 20 -8.00 -7.34 -0.66
CA ARG A 20 -7.86 -8.64 0.02
C ARG A 20 -6.41 -9.13 0.09
N GLY A 21 -5.57 -8.67 -0.84
CA GLY A 21 -4.14 -8.96 -0.82
C GLY A 21 -3.36 -8.14 0.22
N LEU A 22 -3.90 -7.01 0.70
CA LEU A 22 -3.28 -6.21 1.77
C LEU A 22 -3.31 -6.93 3.12
N ASP A 23 -4.25 -7.86 3.33
CA ASP A 23 -4.37 -8.61 4.58
C ASP A 23 -3.71 -10.01 4.49
N GLN A 24 -2.93 -10.28 3.44
CA GLN A 24 -2.22 -11.57 3.28
C GLN A 24 -1.00 -11.67 4.20
N ALA A 25 -0.76 -12.88 4.73
CA ALA A 25 0.39 -13.19 5.56
C ALA A 25 1.72 -13.30 4.78
N ASP A 26 1.65 -13.43 3.46
CA ASP A 26 2.83 -13.42 2.58
C ASP A 26 3.22 -11.97 2.23
N PRO A 27 4.41 -11.48 2.67
CA PRO A 27 4.87 -10.14 2.40
C PRO A 27 4.95 -9.82 0.90
N GLN A 28 5.26 -10.81 0.05
CA GLN A 28 5.42 -10.59 -1.39
C GLN A 28 4.08 -10.32 -2.06
N LEU A 29 3.04 -11.08 -1.69
CA LEU A 29 1.68 -10.86 -2.18
C LEU A 29 1.12 -9.54 -1.66
N GLN A 30 1.39 -9.20 -0.40
CA GLN A 30 0.97 -7.94 0.19
C GLN A 30 1.59 -6.74 -0.55
N LEU A 31 2.90 -6.80 -0.79
CA LEU A 31 3.63 -5.76 -1.52
C LEU A 31 3.17 -5.65 -2.98
N LEU A 32 2.90 -6.78 -3.64
CA LEU A 32 2.40 -6.79 -5.01
C LEU A 32 1.02 -6.11 -5.10
N SER A 33 0.12 -6.44 -4.18
CA SER A 33 -1.19 -5.79 -4.09
C SER A 33 -1.06 -4.29 -3.91
N HIS A 34 -0.20 -3.90 -2.96
CA HIS A 34 0.03 -2.50 -2.63
C HIS A 34 0.56 -1.68 -3.82
N LYS A 35 1.59 -2.20 -4.51
CA LYS A 35 2.16 -1.57 -5.71
C LYS A 35 1.14 -1.40 -6.84
N ARG A 36 0.17 -2.31 -6.94
CA ARG A 36 -0.89 -2.22 -7.95
C ARG A 36 -1.96 -1.20 -7.55
N ILE A 37 -2.38 -1.17 -6.29
CA ILE A 37 -3.30 -0.16 -5.75
C ILE A 37 -2.75 1.25 -5.98
N ALA A 38 -1.46 1.46 -5.74
CA ALA A 38 -0.81 2.76 -5.92
C ALA A 38 -0.90 3.34 -7.34
N ARG A 39 -1.13 2.51 -8.36
CA ARG A 39 -1.28 2.95 -9.76
C ARG A 39 -2.67 3.49 -10.08
N HIS A 40 -3.63 3.33 -9.18
CA HIS A 40 -4.96 3.89 -9.32
C HIS A 40 -4.98 5.32 -8.76
N GLU A 41 -5.51 6.26 -9.54
CA GLU A 41 -5.72 7.67 -9.18
C GLU A 41 -7.14 7.87 -8.62
N ASP A 42 -7.54 7.01 -7.69
CA ASP A 42 -8.86 7.01 -7.05
C ASP A 42 -8.69 7.30 -5.55
N ASP A 43 -9.60 8.08 -4.96
CA ASP A 43 -9.61 8.39 -3.53
C ASP A 43 -9.63 7.11 -2.67
N ARG A 44 -10.32 6.07 -3.12
CA ARG A 44 -10.33 4.77 -2.44
C ARG A 44 -8.96 4.11 -2.43
N ALA A 45 -8.17 4.30 -3.49
CA ALA A 45 -6.80 3.79 -3.51
C ALA A 45 -5.96 4.48 -2.45
N ASP A 46 -6.15 5.79 -2.24
CA ASP A 46 -5.42 6.55 -1.22
C ASP A 46 -5.80 6.12 0.21
N GLU A 47 -7.07 5.80 0.46
CA GLU A 47 -7.50 5.18 1.73
C GLU A 47 -6.81 3.82 1.96
N LEU A 48 -6.72 2.99 0.92
CA LEU A 48 -6.05 1.68 1.00
C LEU A 48 -4.54 1.81 1.21
N LEU A 49 -3.88 2.80 0.60
CA LEU A 49 -2.47 3.12 0.86
C LEU A 49 -2.25 3.58 2.30
N GLN A 50 -3.16 4.38 2.86
CA GLN A 50 -3.12 4.77 4.26
C GLN A 50 -3.30 3.57 5.20
N LYS A 51 -4.22 2.64 4.87
CA LYS A 51 -4.37 1.38 5.63
C LYS A 51 -3.07 0.56 5.62
N ALA A 52 -2.37 0.51 4.49
CA ALA A 52 -1.13 -0.25 4.35
C ALA A 52 0.03 0.27 5.22
N MET A 53 0.01 1.53 5.64
CA MET A 53 0.95 2.08 6.63
C MET A 53 0.84 1.40 8.00
N GLY A 54 -0.25 0.70 8.28
CA GLY A 54 -0.44 -0.13 9.47
C GLY A 54 0.09 -1.57 9.34
N SER A 55 0.68 -1.97 8.20
CA SER A 55 1.18 -3.33 8.01
C SER A 55 2.30 -3.67 8.98
N ASP A 56 2.32 -4.93 9.45
CA ASP A 56 3.41 -5.47 10.27
C ASP A 56 4.76 -5.44 9.53
N PHE A 57 4.73 -5.51 8.20
CA PHE A 57 5.92 -5.55 7.36
C PHE A 57 6.44 -4.13 7.05
N LEU A 58 7.68 -3.85 7.45
CA LEU A 58 8.32 -2.55 7.21
C LEU A 58 8.41 -2.20 5.72
N SER A 59 8.70 -3.17 4.86
CA SER A 59 8.78 -2.96 3.40
C SER A 59 7.47 -2.44 2.82
N THR A 60 6.33 -3.00 3.26
CA THR A 60 4.99 -2.55 2.85
C THR A 60 4.73 -1.12 3.32
N ARG A 61 5.09 -0.80 4.57
CA ARG A 61 4.97 0.57 5.11
C ARG A 61 5.83 1.58 4.35
N MET A 62 7.06 1.22 3.97
CA MET A 62 7.93 2.09 3.18
C MET A 62 7.37 2.34 1.77
N GLU A 63 6.85 1.30 1.11
CA GLU A 63 6.23 1.42 -0.22
C GLU A 63 4.96 2.32 -0.16
N ALA A 64 4.15 2.18 0.90
CA ALA A 64 2.99 3.03 1.17
C ALA A 64 3.38 4.49 1.35
N ALA A 65 4.37 4.76 2.19
CA ALA A 65 4.89 6.09 2.43
C ALA A 65 5.43 6.73 1.13
N PHE A 66 6.18 5.96 0.32
CA PHE A 66 6.70 6.42 -0.96
C PHE A 66 5.60 6.83 -1.93
N HIS A 67 4.56 6.01 -2.08
CA HIS A 67 3.46 6.33 -2.99
C HIS A 67 2.59 7.50 -2.51
N LEU A 68 2.31 7.61 -1.21
CA LEU A 68 1.63 8.77 -0.64
C LEU A 68 2.43 10.06 -0.89
N ALA A 69 3.76 10.00 -0.78
CA ALA A 69 4.64 11.14 -1.07
C ALA A 69 4.63 11.52 -2.56
N LEU A 70 4.70 10.54 -3.47
CA LEU A 70 4.60 10.79 -4.92
C LEU A 70 3.28 11.46 -5.30
N LYS A 71 2.18 11.04 -4.67
CA LYS A 71 0.86 11.64 -4.85
C LYS A 71 0.67 12.98 -4.13
N LYS A 72 1.69 13.44 -3.37
CA LYS A 72 1.62 14.65 -2.52
C LYS A 72 0.43 14.62 -1.56
N HIS A 73 0.10 13.45 -1.05
CA HIS A 73 -1.04 13.26 -0.17
C HIS A 73 -0.84 14.08 1.14
N PRO A 74 -1.86 14.81 1.64
CA PRO A 74 -1.69 15.72 2.79
C PRO A 74 -1.13 15.04 4.05
N HIS A 75 -1.45 13.76 4.24
CA HIS A 75 -0.99 12.99 5.40
C HIS A 75 0.38 12.30 5.21
N ALA A 76 1.02 12.42 4.04
CA ALA A 76 2.27 11.73 3.74
C ALA A 76 3.39 12.10 4.73
N VAL A 77 3.54 13.39 5.06
CA VAL A 77 4.60 13.87 5.97
C VAL A 77 4.48 13.23 7.35
N GLY A 78 3.30 13.34 7.98
CA GLY A 78 3.09 12.77 9.32
C GLY A 78 3.20 11.24 9.36
N GLN A 79 2.76 10.56 8.30
CA GLN A 79 2.92 9.11 8.13
C GLN A 79 4.41 8.72 8.04
N ILE A 80 5.22 9.47 7.28
CA ILE A 80 6.67 9.25 7.15
C ILE A 80 7.39 9.51 8.47
N GLU A 81 7.11 10.63 9.13
CA GLU A 81 7.70 10.94 10.44
C GLU A 81 7.38 9.85 11.47
N GLY A 82 6.13 9.42 11.52
CA GLY A 82 5.70 8.33 12.40
C GLY A 82 6.36 6.99 12.08
N LEU A 83 6.72 6.74 10.81
CA LEU A 83 7.45 5.56 10.39
C LEU A 83 8.90 5.61 10.87
N MET A 84 9.58 6.75 10.72
CA MET A 84 10.98 6.93 11.13
C MET A 84 11.19 6.68 12.63
N ILE A 85 10.22 7.08 13.46
CA ILE A 85 10.27 6.87 14.91
C ILE A 85 10.02 5.40 15.29
N ARG A 86 9.30 4.65 14.43
CA ARG A 86 8.89 3.25 14.65
C ARG A 86 9.72 2.24 13.85
N LEU A 87 10.93 2.63 13.43
CA LEU A 87 11.87 1.72 12.79
C LEU A 87 12.38 0.70 13.81
N PRO A 88 12.47 -0.59 13.46
CA PRO A 88 13.11 -1.58 14.31
C PRO A 88 14.61 -1.24 14.48
N PRO A 89 15.22 -1.50 15.64
CA PRO A 89 16.58 -1.08 15.97
C PRO A 89 17.69 -1.74 15.13
N VAL A 90 17.35 -2.63 14.20
CA VAL A 90 18.28 -3.41 13.37
C VAL A 90 18.22 -3.02 11.89
N PHE A 91 17.54 -1.91 11.57
CA PHE A 91 17.58 -1.27 10.26
C PHE A 91 18.49 -0.04 10.28
#